data_AF-A0A1B6M539-F1
#
_entry.id   AF-A0A1B6M539-F1
#
_cell.length_a   1.000
_cell.length_b   1.000
_cell.length_c   1.000
_cell.angle_alpha   90.00
_cell.angle_beta   90.00
_cell.angle_gamma   90.00
#
_symmetry.space_group_name_H-M   'P 1'
#
loop_
_entity.id
_entity.type
_entity.pdbx_description
1 polymer ?
#
loop_
_entity_poly.entity_id
_entity_poly.type
_entity_poly.pdbx_seq_one_letter_code
_entity_poly.pdbx_strand_id
1 'polypeptide(L)'
;MQAISGFLTIVLYCLRLSVLCAQTSPSVMEEEVKEMQKVFANIQKENIMLTAECDFLKQENAKLWTEVNRLGSDVKDMQQYTRVDNVEIAGIPQKPEEKIYDVVRKICNALDVPYNREEISEAHRLPKAKQGHPFIVVRFISRRTRDKWLAAARTRQCNVQQIYPDMPATPFF
;
A
#
# COMPACT_ATOMS: atom_id res chain seq x y z
N MET A 1 -97.70 22.89 -3.93
CA MET A 1 -96.68 23.14 -4.97
C MET A 1 -95.27 23.43 -4.40
N GLN A 2 -95.13 24.15 -3.27
CA GLN A 2 -93.80 24.48 -2.69
C GLN A 2 -92.96 23.26 -2.21
N ALA A 3 -93.58 22.21 -1.64
CA ALA A 3 -92.83 21.07 -1.10
C ALA A 3 -92.09 20.24 -2.19
N ILE A 4 -92.71 20.07 -3.36
CA ILE A 4 -92.13 19.34 -4.50
C ILE A 4 -90.96 20.14 -5.10
N SER A 5 -91.10 21.47 -5.18
CA SER A 5 -90.03 22.37 -5.61
C SER A 5 -88.82 22.34 -4.67
N GLY A 6 -89.05 22.36 -3.34
CA GLY A 6 -87.97 22.24 -2.36
C GLY A 6 -87.21 20.92 -2.45
N PHE A 7 -87.94 19.81 -2.59
CA PHE A 7 -87.35 18.48 -2.74
C PHE A 7 -86.53 18.34 -4.03
N LEU A 8 -87.05 18.83 -5.16
CA LEU A 8 -86.34 18.84 -6.44
C LEU A 8 -85.05 19.68 -6.38
N THR A 9 -85.08 20.79 -5.64
CA THR A 9 -83.91 21.67 -5.44
C THR A 9 -82.82 20.99 -4.62
N ILE A 10 -83.19 20.28 -3.55
CA ILE A 10 -82.24 19.51 -2.72
C ILE A 10 -81.62 18.37 -3.54
N VAL A 11 -82.43 17.63 -4.31
CA VAL A 11 -81.94 16.53 -5.17
C VAL A 11 -80.98 17.07 -6.23
N LEU A 12 -81.30 18.19 -6.89
CA LEU A 12 -80.38 18.84 -7.83
C LEU A 12 -79.08 19.31 -7.17
N TYR A 13 -79.15 19.82 -5.93
CA TYR A 13 -77.97 20.28 -5.19
C TYR A 13 -77.06 19.12 -4.79
N CYS A 14 -77.63 18.01 -4.29
CA CYS A 14 -76.89 16.79 -3.97
C CYS A 14 -76.23 16.17 -5.21
N LEU A 15 -76.95 16.12 -6.34
CA LEU A 15 -76.40 15.67 -7.63
C LEU A 15 -75.27 16.58 -8.13
N ARG A 16 -75.37 17.90 -7.93
CA ARG A 16 -74.28 18.83 -8.27
C ARG A 16 -73.06 18.63 -7.38
N LEU A 17 -73.25 18.43 -6.07
CA LEU A 17 -72.14 18.19 -5.14
C LEU A 17 -71.39 16.88 -5.45
N SER A 18 -72.13 15.81 -5.77
CA SER A 18 -71.51 14.52 -6.10
C SER A 18 -70.77 14.56 -7.42
N VAL A 19 -71.32 15.23 -8.44
CA VAL A 19 -70.64 15.46 -9.73
C VAL A 19 -69.40 16.33 -9.55
N LEU A 20 -69.46 17.39 -8.74
CA LEU A 20 -68.32 18.27 -8.46
C LEU A 20 -67.20 17.51 -7.75
N CYS A 21 -67.53 16.74 -6.71
CA CYS A 21 -66.58 15.90 -5.97
C CYS A 21 -65.92 14.85 -6.89
N ALA A 22 -66.71 14.23 -7.77
CA ALA A 22 -66.23 13.28 -8.77
C ALA A 22 -65.33 13.93 -9.85
N GLN A 23 -65.50 15.22 -10.12
CA GLN A 23 -64.66 15.97 -11.07
C GLN A 23 -63.37 16.54 -10.42
N THR A 24 -63.41 16.92 -9.15
CA THR A 24 -62.24 17.47 -8.45
C THR A 24 -61.21 16.39 -8.11
N SER A 25 -61.64 15.17 -7.75
CA SER A 25 -60.73 14.09 -7.36
C SER A 25 -59.72 13.69 -8.48
N PRO A 26 -60.15 13.43 -9.73
CA PRO A 26 -59.23 13.18 -10.84
C PRO A 26 -58.26 14.33 -11.12
N SER A 27 -58.71 15.59 -11.00
CA SER A 27 -57.86 16.74 -11.27
C SER A 27 -56.72 16.92 -10.26
N VAL A 28 -56.97 16.63 -8.98
CA VAL A 28 -55.94 16.66 -7.93
C VAL A 28 -54.94 15.51 -8.15
N MET A 29 -55.42 14.32 -8.48
CA MET A 29 -54.58 13.16 -8.78
C MET A 29 -53.67 13.40 -10.00
N GLU A 30 -54.15 14.10 -11.04
CA GLU A 30 -53.31 14.47 -12.19
C GLU A 30 -52.17 15.42 -11.82
N GLU A 31 -52.40 16.34 -10.89
CA GLU A 31 -51.38 17.29 -10.43
C GLU A 31 -50.31 16.60 -9.57
N GLU A 32 -50.71 15.70 -8.65
CA GLU A 32 -49.78 14.85 -7.88
C GLU A 32 -48.94 13.94 -8.79
N VAL A 33 -49.54 13.35 -9.83
CA VAL A 33 -48.82 12.52 -10.80
C VAL A 33 -47.80 13.35 -11.58
N LYS A 34 -48.12 14.60 -11.96
CA LYS A 34 -47.17 15.50 -12.62
C LYS A 34 -45.98 15.85 -11.72
N GLU A 35 -46.22 16.14 -10.45
CA GLU A 35 -45.13 16.42 -9.51
C GLU A 35 -44.26 15.17 -9.27
N MET A 36 -44.88 13.99 -9.13
CA MET A 36 -44.15 12.74 -9.01
C MET A 36 -43.30 12.44 -10.25
N GLN A 37 -43.80 12.73 -11.47
CA GLN A 37 -43.03 12.60 -12.70
C GLN A 37 -41.80 13.53 -12.72
N LYS A 38 -41.92 14.77 -12.23
CA LYS A 38 -40.79 15.70 -12.11
C LYS A 38 -39.73 15.17 -11.15
N VAL A 39 -40.14 14.70 -9.97
CA VAL A 39 -39.22 14.12 -8.97
C VAL A 39 -38.53 12.88 -9.54
N PHE A 40 -39.26 12.01 -10.23
CA PHE A 40 -38.69 10.82 -10.86
C PHE A 40 -37.66 11.17 -11.93
N ALA A 41 -37.92 12.18 -12.76
CA ALA A 41 -36.96 12.66 -13.76
C ALA A 41 -35.67 13.22 -13.10
N ASN A 42 -35.80 13.93 -11.98
CA ASN A 42 -34.64 14.42 -11.23
C ASN A 42 -33.82 13.26 -10.64
N ILE A 43 -34.48 12.28 -10.03
CA ILE A 43 -33.81 11.08 -9.47
C ILE A 43 -33.13 10.26 -10.57
N GLN A 44 -33.74 10.13 -11.74
CA GLN A 44 -33.11 9.47 -12.89
C GLN A 44 -31.84 10.21 -13.32
N LYS A 45 -31.90 11.54 -13.39
CA LYS A 45 -30.75 12.38 -13.74
C LYS A 45 -29.63 12.23 -12.70
N GLU A 46 -29.95 12.27 -11.42
CA GLU A 46 -28.98 12.08 -10.33
C GLU A 46 -28.34 10.69 -10.36
N ASN A 47 -29.13 9.63 -10.60
CA ASN A 47 -28.58 8.28 -10.73
C ASN A 47 -27.58 8.16 -11.87
N ILE A 48 -27.86 8.79 -13.02
CA ILE A 48 -26.93 8.79 -14.16
C ILE A 48 -25.63 9.51 -13.78
N MET A 49 -25.73 10.67 -13.13
CA MET A 49 -24.54 11.42 -12.68
C MET A 49 -23.74 10.66 -11.64
N LEU A 50 -24.39 10.06 -10.64
CA LEU A 50 -23.73 9.26 -9.61
C LEU A 50 -23.05 8.02 -10.20
N THR A 51 -23.69 7.37 -11.18
CA THR A 51 -23.10 6.22 -11.88
C THR A 51 -21.84 6.66 -12.64
N ALA A 52 -21.91 7.79 -13.36
CA ALA A 52 -20.77 8.33 -14.08
C ALA A 52 -19.61 8.70 -13.13
N GLU A 53 -19.91 9.35 -12.00
CA GLU A 53 -18.89 9.67 -10.99
C GLU A 53 -18.28 8.41 -10.36
N CYS A 54 -19.10 7.40 -10.06
CA CYS A 54 -18.59 6.12 -9.55
C CYS A 54 -17.63 5.45 -10.53
N ASP A 55 -17.94 5.48 -11.83
CA ASP A 55 -17.08 4.89 -12.86
C ASP A 55 -15.79 5.70 -13.04
N PHE A 56 -15.87 7.03 -12.98
CA PHE A 56 -14.70 7.91 -12.97
C PHE A 56 -13.78 7.62 -11.78
N LEU A 57 -14.33 7.58 -10.56
CA LEU A 57 -13.58 7.30 -9.34
C LEU A 57 -12.96 5.90 -9.33
N LYS A 58 -13.64 4.89 -9.89
CA LYS A 58 -13.07 3.54 -10.07
C LYS A 58 -11.88 3.57 -11.02
N GLN A 59 -12.00 4.28 -12.14
CA GLN A 59 -10.91 4.41 -13.10
C GLN A 59 -9.71 5.12 -12.47
N GLU A 60 -9.94 6.20 -11.72
CA GLU A 60 -8.88 6.94 -11.06
C GLU A 60 -8.21 6.11 -9.96
N ASN A 61 -8.99 5.39 -9.15
CA ASN A 61 -8.44 4.46 -8.17
C ASN A 61 -7.56 3.38 -8.83
N ALA A 62 -7.96 2.83 -9.97
CA ALA A 62 -7.15 1.85 -10.69
C ALA A 62 -5.82 2.41 -11.19
N LYS A 63 -5.83 3.66 -11.70
CA LYS A 63 -4.61 4.38 -12.10
C LYS A 63 -3.69 4.63 -10.91
N LEU A 64 -4.24 5.15 -9.81
CA LEU A 64 -3.49 5.40 -8.58
C LEU A 64 -2.88 4.12 -8.02
N TRP A 65 -3.61 3.00 -8.04
CA TRP A 65 -3.11 1.71 -7.57
C TRP A 65 -1.90 1.24 -8.39
N THR A 66 -1.96 1.44 -9.71
CA THR A 66 -0.86 1.11 -10.62
C THR A 66 0.36 1.98 -10.33
N GLU A 67 0.16 3.29 -10.15
CA GLU A 67 1.25 4.23 -9.86
C GLU A 67 1.90 3.96 -8.49
N VAL A 68 1.11 3.66 -7.46
CA VAL A 68 1.62 3.27 -6.14
C VAL A 68 2.50 2.04 -6.23
N ASN A 69 2.10 1.02 -6.99
CA ASN A 69 2.93 -0.17 -7.16
C ASN A 69 4.21 0.12 -7.94
N ARG A 70 4.12 0.94 -9.00
CA ARG A 70 5.27 1.34 -9.81
C ARG A 70 6.29 2.06 -8.93
N LEU A 71 5.85 3.06 -8.17
CA LEU A 71 6.70 3.78 -7.22
C LEU A 71 7.26 2.85 -6.13
N GLY A 72 6.46 1.90 -5.65
CA GLY A 72 6.92 0.88 -4.70
C GLY A 72 8.07 0.03 -5.26
N SER A 73 7.98 -0.36 -6.54
CA SER A 73 9.05 -1.07 -7.23
C SER A 73 10.29 -0.19 -7.40
N ASP A 74 10.12 1.06 -7.85
CA ASP A 74 11.23 2.00 -8.04
C ASP A 74 11.99 2.23 -6.73
N VAL A 75 11.28 2.42 -5.61
CA VAL A 75 11.89 2.58 -4.28
C VAL A 75 12.69 1.34 -3.90
N LYS A 76 12.15 0.14 -4.14
CA LYS A 76 12.84 -1.12 -3.85
C LYS A 76 14.12 -1.24 -4.69
N ASP A 77 14.04 -0.92 -5.98
CA ASP A 77 15.18 -0.99 -6.90
C ASP A 77 16.26 0.03 -6.52
N MET A 78 15.86 1.25 -6.13
CA MET A 78 16.79 2.26 -5.60
C MET A 78 17.45 1.78 -4.31
N GLN A 79 16.69 1.20 -3.37
CA GLN A 79 17.27 0.64 -2.14
C GLN A 79 18.25 -0.49 -2.44
N GLN A 80 17.91 -1.39 -3.37
CA GLN A 80 18.81 -2.45 -3.80
C GLN A 80 20.08 -1.89 -4.46
N TYR A 81 19.93 -0.85 -5.28
CA TYR A 81 21.03 -0.16 -5.92
C TYR A 81 22.00 0.43 -4.90
N THR A 82 21.50 1.06 -3.82
CA THR A 82 22.38 1.61 -2.76
C THR A 82 23.18 0.56 -2.00
N ARG A 83 22.75 -0.71 -2.02
CA ARG A 83 23.40 -1.83 -1.31
C ARG A 83 24.27 -2.69 -2.20
N VAL A 84 24.34 -2.39 -3.50
CA VAL A 84 25.07 -3.20 -4.46
C VAL A 84 26.56 -3.28 -4.10
N ASP A 85 27.13 -2.25 -3.50
CA ASP A 85 28.55 -2.23 -3.11
C ASP A 85 28.80 -2.78 -1.70
N ASN A 86 27.77 -3.35 -1.06
CA ASN A 86 27.86 -3.86 0.31
C ASN A 86 28.03 -5.39 0.33
N VAL A 87 28.71 -5.87 1.36
CA VAL A 87 28.67 -7.27 1.80
C VAL A 87 28.10 -7.29 3.21
N GLU A 88 27.09 -8.12 3.41
CA GLU A 88 26.53 -8.41 4.74
C GLU A 88 27.19 -9.69 5.25
N ILE A 89 27.68 -9.66 6.48
CA ILE A 89 28.39 -10.77 7.11
C ILE A 89 27.61 -11.23 8.33
N ALA A 90 27.11 -12.45 8.29
CA ALA A 90 26.30 -13.10 9.31
C ALA A 90 27.11 -14.07 10.16
N GLY A 91 26.61 -14.39 11.35
CA GLY A 91 27.15 -15.45 12.20
C GLY A 91 28.36 -15.07 13.06
N ILE A 92 28.83 -13.81 13.01
CA ILE A 92 29.92 -13.33 13.86
C ILE A 92 29.39 -12.78 15.19
N PRO A 93 29.73 -13.39 16.34
CA PRO A 93 29.34 -12.90 17.66
C PRO A 93 29.80 -11.47 17.92
N GLN A 94 28.96 -10.69 18.61
CA GLN A 94 29.30 -9.35 19.07
C GLN A 94 30.07 -9.43 20.38
N LYS A 95 31.22 -8.75 20.45
CA LYS A 95 31.98 -8.58 21.70
C LYS A 95 31.87 -7.13 22.20
N PRO A 96 31.88 -6.89 23.52
CA PRO A 96 32.02 -5.55 24.07
C PRO A 96 33.27 -4.85 23.51
N GLU A 97 33.14 -3.55 23.22
CA GLU A 97 34.25 -2.70 22.73
C GLU A 97 34.97 -3.22 21.48
N GLU A 98 34.28 -4.01 20.65
CA GLU A 98 34.87 -4.55 19.44
C GLU A 98 35.23 -3.44 18.44
N LYS A 99 36.42 -3.57 17.84
CA LYS A 99 36.86 -2.71 16.73
C LYS A 99 36.48 -3.37 15.42
N ILE A 100 35.43 -2.86 14.77
CA ILE A 100 34.87 -3.48 13.56
C ILE A 100 35.92 -3.67 12.46
N TYR A 101 36.80 -2.69 12.23
CA TYR A 101 37.84 -2.82 11.21
C TYR A 101 38.88 -3.92 11.52
N ASP A 102 39.14 -4.21 12.79
CA ASP A 102 40.02 -5.32 13.17
C ASP A 102 39.32 -6.67 12.94
N VAL A 103 38.01 -6.75 13.21
CA VAL A 103 37.19 -7.92 12.87
C VAL A 103 37.18 -8.14 11.35
N VAL A 104 36.95 -7.08 10.57
CA VAL A 104 36.98 -7.12 9.09
C VAL A 104 38.34 -7.58 8.56
N ARG A 105 39.45 -7.14 9.17
CA ARG A 105 40.79 -7.62 8.81
C ARG A 105 40.94 -9.12 9.07
N LYS A 106 40.45 -9.64 10.20
CA LYS A 106 40.47 -11.07 10.49
C LYS A 106 39.60 -11.87 9.50
N ILE A 107 38.46 -11.32 9.08
CA ILE A 107 37.62 -11.93 8.04
C ILE A 107 38.37 -12.02 6.71
N CYS A 108 39.11 -10.98 6.33
CA CYS A 108 39.96 -11.02 5.12
C CYS A 108 40.96 -12.18 5.19
N ASN A 109 41.60 -12.34 6.34
CA ASN A 109 42.56 -13.44 6.55
C ASN A 109 41.87 -14.81 6.46
N ALA A 110 40.66 -14.95 7.01
CA ALA A 110 39.88 -16.19 6.91
C ALA A 110 39.47 -16.50 5.45
N LEU A 111 39.10 -15.48 4.69
CA LEU A 111 38.77 -15.56 3.26
C LEU A 111 39.99 -15.63 2.35
N ASP A 112 41.20 -15.40 2.88
CA ASP A 112 42.47 -15.27 2.13
C ASP A 112 42.36 -14.26 0.99
N VAL A 113 41.84 -13.08 1.33
CA VAL A 113 41.80 -11.90 0.48
C VAL A 113 42.67 -10.80 1.11
N PRO A 114 43.35 -9.97 0.31
CA PRO A 114 44.15 -8.89 0.87
C PRO A 114 43.26 -7.86 1.57
N TYR A 115 43.60 -7.54 2.82
CA TYR A 115 42.96 -6.44 3.54
C TYR A 115 43.58 -5.11 3.10
N ASN A 116 42.73 -4.17 2.71
CA ASN A 116 43.10 -2.80 2.38
C ASN A 116 42.01 -1.88 2.96
N ARG A 117 42.40 -0.91 3.80
CA ARG A 117 41.43 -0.02 4.48
C ARG A 117 40.87 1.00 3.50
N GLU A 118 41.65 1.44 2.54
CA GLU A 118 41.31 2.43 1.53
C GLU A 118 40.25 1.91 0.56
N GLU A 119 40.13 0.59 0.37
CA GLU A 119 39.09 -0.04 -0.46
C GLU A 119 37.72 -0.15 0.24
N ILE A 120 37.67 0.13 1.54
CA ILE A 120 36.46 0.07 2.36
C ILE A 120 35.98 1.50 2.60
N SER A 121 34.76 1.81 2.19
CA SER A 121 34.14 3.09 2.51
C SER A 121 33.75 3.13 3.99
N GLU A 122 33.04 2.10 4.44
CA GLU A 122 32.47 2.05 5.79
C GLU A 122 32.28 0.60 6.23
N ALA A 123 32.46 0.33 7.52
CA ALA A 123 32.08 -0.94 8.12
C ALA A 123 31.46 -0.72 9.51
N HIS A 124 30.29 -1.33 9.75
CA HIS A 124 29.58 -1.22 11.03
C HIS A 124 28.65 -2.43 11.24
N ARG A 125 28.15 -2.59 12.46
CA ARG A 125 27.07 -3.55 12.74
C ARG A 125 25.70 -2.95 12.46
N LEU A 126 24.80 -3.77 11.94
CA LEU A 126 23.39 -3.38 11.88
C LEU A 126 22.80 -3.34 13.29
N PRO A 127 21.95 -2.35 13.61
CA PRO A 127 21.41 -2.16 14.96
C PRO A 127 20.39 -3.22 15.39
N LYS A 128 19.86 -4.03 14.46
CA LYS A 128 18.87 -5.08 14.75
C LYS A 128 19.31 -6.40 14.13
N ALA A 129 19.49 -7.42 14.96
CA ALA A 129 19.48 -8.79 14.49
C ALA A 129 18.02 -9.26 14.37
N LYS A 130 17.62 -9.78 13.20
CA LYS A 130 16.32 -10.45 13.09
C LYS A 130 16.32 -11.75 13.91
N GLN A 131 17.45 -12.46 13.92
CA GLN A 131 17.76 -13.64 14.74
C GLN A 131 19.31 -13.73 14.87
N GLY A 132 19.81 -14.24 16.00
CA GLY A 132 21.25 -14.44 16.20
C GLY A 132 22.03 -13.15 16.42
N HIS A 133 23.27 -13.09 15.91
CA HIS A 133 24.15 -11.94 16.06
C HIS A 133 23.87 -10.87 14.99
N PRO A 134 23.99 -9.56 15.32
CA PRO A 134 23.78 -8.51 14.33
C PRO A 134 24.82 -8.59 13.23
N PHE A 135 24.38 -8.42 11.98
CA PHE A 135 25.27 -8.53 10.81
C PHE A 135 26.29 -7.40 10.81
N ILE A 136 27.48 -7.70 10.31
CA ILE A 136 28.47 -6.68 9.95
C ILE A 136 28.23 -6.32 8.49
N VAL A 137 28.03 -5.05 8.19
CA VAL A 137 27.96 -4.56 6.82
C VAL A 137 29.27 -3.89 6.48
N VAL A 138 29.86 -4.30 5.37
CA VAL A 138 31.07 -3.69 4.80
C VAL A 138 30.70 -3.09 3.45
N ARG A 139 30.81 -1.77 3.33
CA ARG A 139 30.64 -1.04 2.08
C ARG A 139 31.98 -0.84 1.41
N PHE A 140 32.10 -1.26 0.16
CA PHE A 140 33.31 -1.13 -0.64
C PHE A 140 33.25 0.11 -1.53
N ILE A 141 34.42 0.66 -1.86
CA ILE A 141 34.54 1.72 -2.88
C ILE A 141 34.39 1.13 -4.28
N SER A 142 34.91 -0.09 -4.49
CA SER A 142 34.88 -0.76 -5.79
C SER A 142 34.11 -2.06 -5.74
N ARG A 143 33.16 -2.21 -6.68
CA ARG A 143 32.43 -3.47 -6.93
C ARG A 143 33.36 -4.65 -7.16
N ARG A 144 34.50 -4.42 -7.82
CA ARG A 144 35.51 -5.44 -8.10
C ARG A 144 36.08 -6.03 -6.82
N THR A 145 36.34 -5.22 -5.81
CA THR A 145 36.89 -5.68 -4.52
C THR A 145 35.83 -6.46 -3.74
N ARG A 146 34.61 -5.95 -3.71
CA ARG A 146 33.43 -6.65 -3.17
C ARG A 146 33.19 -8.01 -3.85
N ASP A 147 33.29 -8.09 -5.17
CA ASP A 147 33.08 -9.33 -5.93
C ASP A 147 34.16 -10.38 -5.64
N LYS A 148 35.41 -9.96 -5.42
CA LYS A 148 36.48 -10.87 -4.98
C LYS A 148 36.17 -11.50 -3.62
N TRP A 149 35.65 -10.73 -2.68
CA TRP A 149 35.24 -11.25 -1.37
C TRP A 149 34.11 -12.27 -1.51
N LEU A 150 33.06 -11.95 -2.27
CA LEU A 150 31.95 -12.88 -2.51
C LEU A 150 32.41 -14.16 -3.22
N ALA A 151 33.34 -14.05 -4.17
CA ALA A 151 33.90 -15.21 -4.86
C ALA A 151 34.72 -16.11 -3.91
N ALA A 152 35.56 -15.52 -3.06
CA ALA A 152 36.35 -16.25 -2.07
C ALA A 152 35.46 -16.96 -1.03
N ALA A 153 34.38 -16.31 -0.61
CA ALA A 153 33.46 -16.88 0.36
C ALA A 153 32.62 -18.05 -0.19
N ARG A 154 32.36 -18.09 -1.49
CA ARG A 154 31.70 -19.24 -2.13
C ARG A 154 32.58 -20.49 -2.14
N THR A 155 33.90 -20.32 -2.10
CA THR A 155 34.87 -21.43 -2.19
C THR A 155 35.43 -21.82 -0.82
N ARG A 156 35.40 -20.92 0.17
CA ARG A 156 35.96 -21.15 1.50
C ARG A 156 34.88 -21.18 2.57
N GLN A 157 34.91 -22.21 3.41
CA GLN A 157 34.16 -22.22 4.65
C GLN A 157 34.97 -21.49 5.74
N CYS A 158 34.47 -20.34 6.17
CA CYS A 158 35.06 -19.58 7.26
C CYS A 158 34.38 -19.94 8.58
N ASN A 159 35.15 -19.95 9.67
CA ASN A 159 34.68 -20.32 11.00
C ASN A 159 35.01 -19.25 12.04
N VAL A 160 34.17 -19.12 13.06
CA VAL A 160 34.27 -18.05 14.04
C VAL A 160 35.59 -18.12 14.83
N GLN A 161 36.19 -19.30 14.97
CA GLN A 161 37.50 -19.47 15.63
C GLN A 161 38.64 -18.70 14.94
N GLN A 162 38.57 -18.52 13.62
CA GLN A 162 39.53 -17.70 12.88
C GLN A 162 39.48 -16.21 13.29
N ILE A 163 38.36 -15.77 13.87
CA ILE A 163 38.16 -14.40 14.35
C ILE A 163 38.37 -14.31 15.86
N TYR A 164 37.78 -15.25 16.59
CA TYR A 164 37.75 -15.38 18.05
C TYR A 164 38.16 -16.80 18.45
N PRO A 165 39.46 -17.05 18.72
CA PRO A 165 39.96 -18.40 19.01
C PRO A 165 39.32 -19.08 20.23
N ASP A 166 38.74 -18.30 21.13
CA ASP A 166 38.04 -18.72 22.35
C ASP A 166 36.62 -19.29 22.09
N MET A 167 36.10 -19.16 20.88
CA MET A 167 34.73 -19.52 20.52
C MET A 167 34.63 -20.91 19.88
N PRO A 168 33.44 -21.54 19.81
CA PRO A 168 33.25 -22.78 19.05
C PRO A 168 33.45 -22.56 17.54
N ALA A 169 33.86 -23.61 16.83
CA ALA A 169 34.03 -23.62 15.38
C ALA A 169 32.66 -23.63 14.66
N THR A 170 31.95 -22.52 14.70
CA THR A 170 30.71 -22.32 13.93
C THR A 170 31.02 -21.62 12.61
N PRO A 171 30.37 -22.01 11.50
CA PRO A 171 30.55 -21.32 10.24
C PRO A 171 30.03 -19.88 10.33
N PHE A 172 30.72 -18.95 9.69
CA PHE A 172 30.21 -17.60 9.46
C PHE A 172 30.37 -17.25 8.00
N PHE A 173 29.38 -16.55 7.47
CA PHE A 173 29.43 -15.80 6.22
C PHE A 173 28.13 -15.02 6.07
#